data_AF-A0A5C3EEY1-F1
#
_entry.id   AF-A0A5C3EEY1-F1
#
_cell.length_a   1.000
_cell.length_b   1.000
_cell.length_c   1.000
_cell.angle_alpha   90.00
_cell.angle_beta   90.00
_cell.angle_gamma   90.00
#
_symmetry.space_group_name_H-M   'P 1'
#
loop_
_entity.id
_entity.type
_entity.pdbx_description
1 polymer ?
#
loop_
_entity_poly.entity_id
_entity_poly.type
_entity_poly.pdbx_seq_one_letter_code
_entity_poly.pdbx_strand_id
1 'polypeptide(L)'
;MTYIPVPGGTSQADQKRIKRLQYSLASINAKTYTLDKQYKVMEKDRQAKCSWTLPIITGQAITSFDDCKNTVYTHNISLQDSKTGNVFLQRFCPATESAASSMTKSYSKGATLFRKVMETAKCKKHKADTRQTVDQQQHFPHYHFGIWYDKMMVSLTLLEETQQPGREEGRQAVAEFCIWFKEFTRKFVLPIIKNGHSGLCDTFRSELQERMDVHFPWAEKQVDDLDRYCHPLYSTISPFLGFSSNVHKDVKDADVSILVNLGQHALLQLPEYGIAVELQPQDIVMFLSNSVEHLTVQHPAHVKARSDPGEHMAISCFFRKGLQQQREPKKHNHTYYARKAEEEQEAERQAASKKRRVEQCGEAGGLASGAVKKSPE
;
A
#
# COMPACT_ATOMS: atom_id res chain seq x y z
N MET A 1 5.82 46.79 36.77
CA MET A 1 5.07 45.53 36.95
C MET A 1 6.06 44.39 36.92
N THR A 2 6.19 43.71 38.05
CA THR A 2 7.10 42.58 38.26
C THR A 2 6.53 41.35 37.55
N TYR A 3 7.28 40.77 36.62
CA TYR A 3 6.93 39.49 36.00
C TYR A 3 7.03 38.40 37.06
N ILE A 4 5.88 37.89 37.50
CA ILE A 4 5.79 36.69 38.32
C ILE A 4 5.72 35.52 37.33
N PRO A 5 6.76 34.66 37.23
CA PRO A 5 6.66 33.47 36.42
C PRO A 5 5.59 32.58 37.02
N VAL A 6 4.56 32.22 36.24
CA VAL A 6 3.59 31.20 36.66
C VAL A 6 4.35 29.87 36.78
N PRO A 7 4.52 29.31 37.98
CA PRO A 7 5.13 28.01 38.15
C PRO A 7 4.05 26.98 37.81
N GLY A 8 4.21 26.28 36.70
CA GLY A 8 3.29 25.21 36.33
C GLY A 8 3.87 24.42 35.18
N GLY A 9 4.65 23.37 35.50
CA GLY A 9 4.83 22.30 34.55
C GLY A 9 3.44 21.82 34.12
N THR A 10 3.17 21.80 32.81
CA THR A 10 1.91 21.27 32.26
C THR A 10 1.61 19.94 32.93
N SER A 11 0.46 19.84 33.59
CA SER A 11 0.09 18.62 34.32
C SER A 11 0.13 17.42 33.38
N GLN A 12 0.31 16.20 33.90
CA GLN A 12 0.25 15.01 33.04
C GLN A 12 -1.09 14.91 32.28
N ALA A 13 -2.17 15.44 32.85
CA ALA A 13 -3.46 15.53 32.19
C ALA A 13 -3.43 16.50 30.99
N ASP A 14 -2.82 17.68 31.16
CA ASP A 14 -2.67 18.67 30.08
C ASP A 14 -1.78 18.14 28.96
N GLN A 15 -0.67 17.46 29.30
CA GLN A 15 0.21 16.84 28.29
C GLN A 15 -0.53 15.78 27.47
N LYS A 16 -1.35 14.94 28.12
CA LYS A 16 -2.20 13.95 27.43
C LYS A 16 -3.26 14.63 26.57
N ARG A 17 -3.90 15.68 27.07
CA ARG A 17 -4.88 16.48 26.31
C ARG A 17 -4.24 17.09 25.06
N ILE A 18 -3.10 17.76 25.20
CA ILE A 18 -2.36 18.38 24.10
C ILE A 18 -2.00 17.33 23.04
N LYS A 19 -1.43 16.19 23.43
CA LYS A 19 -1.10 15.11 22.48
C LYS A 19 -2.32 14.63 21.71
N ARG A 20 -3.44 14.36 22.38
CA ARG A 20 -4.69 13.94 21.71
C ARG A 20 -5.17 14.99 20.70
N LEU A 21 -5.09 16.27 21.07
CA LEU A 21 -5.44 17.38 20.18
C LEU A 21 -4.53 17.43 18.95
N GLN A 22 -3.21 17.26 19.10
CA GLN A 22 -2.27 17.25 17.97
C GLN A 22 -2.64 16.22 16.89
N TYR A 23 -2.98 14.99 17.30
CA TYR A 23 -3.39 13.94 16.34
C TYR A 23 -4.74 14.24 15.67
N SER A 24 -5.68 14.83 16.40
CA SER A 24 -6.95 15.26 15.83
C SER A 24 -6.74 16.40 14.81
N LEU A 25 -5.93 17.40 15.17
CA LEU A 25 -5.57 18.51 14.30
C LEU A 25 -4.82 18.04 13.05
N ALA A 26 -4.02 16.99 13.16
CA ALA A 26 -3.29 16.44 12.02
C ALA A 26 -4.22 15.98 10.89
N SER A 27 -5.39 15.44 11.24
CA SER A 27 -6.41 15.01 10.28
C SER A 27 -7.31 16.17 9.83
N ILE A 28 -7.73 17.03 10.76
CA ILE A 28 -8.64 18.16 10.48
C ILE A 28 -7.97 19.22 9.60
N ASN A 29 -6.72 19.56 9.91
CA ASN A 29 -5.97 20.60 9.22
C ASN A 29 -5.15 20.03 8.06
N ALA A 30 -5.62 18.92 7.46
CA ALA A 30 -4.99 18.37 6.27
C ALA A 30 -4.89 19.45 5.18
N LYS A 31 -3.75 19.51 4.49
CA LYS A 31 -3.46 20.58 3.51
C LYS A 31 -3.20 20.00 2.13
N THR A 32 -3.84 20.60 1.13
CA THR A 32 -3.57 20.32 -0.27
C THR A 32 -2.57 21.33 -0.84
N TYR A 33 -1.57 20.82 -1.55
CA TYR A 33 -0.62 21.61 -2.33
C TYR A 33 -0.85 21.34 -3.80
N THR A 34 -1.20 22.39 -4.55
CA THR A 34 -1.35 22.32 -6.00
C THR A 34 -0.03 22.69 -6.66
N LEU A 35 0.52 21.79 -7.48
CA LEU A 35 1.89 21.85 -7.98
C LEU A 35 1.95 21.66 -9.50
N ASP A 36 2.77 22.45 -10.16
CA ASP A 36 3.15 22.26 -11.56
C ASP A 36 4.34 21.30 -11.69
N LYS A 37 4.37 20.55 -12.79
CA LYS A 37 5.61 19.90 -13.22
C LYS A 37 6.60 20.97 -13.68
N GLN A 38 7.73 21.06 -13.00
CA GLN A 38 8.79 22.04 -13.24
C GLN A 38 9.94 21.45 -14.05
N TYR A 39 10.12 20.12 -13.99
CA TYR A 39 11.28 19.46 -14.55
C TYR A 39 10.88 18.18 -15.30
N LYS A 40 11.64 17.86 -16.36
CA LYS A 40 11.52 16.60 -17.09
C LYS A 40 12.74 15.75 -16.77
N VAL A 41 12.53 14.63 -16.09
CA VAL A 41 13.59 13.66 -15.75
C VAL A 41 14.17 13.04 -17.02
N MET A 42 15.48 13.18 -17.20
CA MET A 42 16.25 12.64 -18.31
C MET A 42 17.01 11.38 -17.87
N GLU A 43 17.49 10.58 -18.83
CA GLU A 43 18.19 9.32 -18.53
C GLU A 43 19.43 9.52 -17.63
N LYS A 44 20.18 10.62 -17.85
CA LYS A 44 21.33 11.01 -17.01
C LYS A 44 20.97 11.19 -15.53
N ASP A 45 19.74 11.62 -15.25
CA ASP A 45 19.26 11.90 -13.89
C ASP A 45 18.91 10.61 -13.13
N ARG A 46 18.69 9.51 -13.86
CA ARG A 46 18.40 8.18 -13.30
C ARG A 46 19.66 7.41 -12.92
N GLN A 47 20.79 7.73 -13.54
CA GLN A 47 22.06 7.03 -13.38
C GLN A 47 23.04 7.78 -12.46
N ALA A 48 22.94 9.11 -12.39
CA ALA A 48 23.77 9.91 -11.52
C ALA A 48 23.33 9.79 -10.06
N LYS A 49 24.30 9.84 -9.13
CA LYS A 49 24.04 10.19 -7.72
C LYS A 49 23.58 11.65 -7.65
N CYS A 50 22.44 11.98 -8.25
CA CYS A 50 21.90 13.34 -8.25
C CYS A 50 21.38 13.64 -6.84
N SER A 51 22.14 14.45 -6.10
CA SER A 51 21.64 15.07 -4.88
C SER A 51 20.76 16.26 -5.27
N TRP A 52 19.45 16.04 -5.36
CA TRP A 52 18.51 17.12 -5.55
C TRP A 52 18.38 17.92 -4.25
N THR A 53 18.62 19.23 -4.33
CA THR A 53 18.29 20.16 -3.23
C THR A 53 16.93 20.76 -3.54
N LEU A 54 15.88 20.21 -2.94
CA LEU A 54 14.49 20.56 -3.22
C LEU A 54 13.84 21.22 -2.00
N PRO A 55 12.93 22.18 -2.18
CA PRO A 55 11.99 22.61 -1.13
C PRO A 55 11.30 21.41 -0.48
N ILE A 56 11.28 21.40 0.86
CA ILE A 56 10.73 20.30 1.65
C ILE A 56 9.34 20.68 2.16
N ILE A 57 8.34 19.86 1.84
CA ILE A 57 7.00 19.93 2.43
C ILE A 57 7.01 19.02 3.66
N THR A 58 7.00 19.63 4.85
CA THR A 58 7.01 18.91 6.14
C THR A 58 5.61 18.59 6.67
N GLY A 59 4.64 19.44 6.32
CA GLY A 59 3.32 19.44 6.95
C GLY A 59 3.37 19.86 8.43
N GLN A 60 4.45 20.50 8.89
CA GLN A 60 4.51 21.04 10.23
C GLN A 60 3.60 22.27 10.37
N ALA A 61 2.86 22.31 11.47
CA ALA A 61 2.06 23.43 11.91
C ALA A 61 2.24 23.63 13.41
N ILE A 62 1.81 24.79 13.89
CA ILE A 62 1.88 25.18 15.30
C ILE A 62 0.45 25.32 15.80
N THR A 63 0.13 24.72 16.95
CA THR A 63 -1.17 24.91 17.58
C THR A 63 -1.32 26.36 18.04
N SER A 64 -2.54 26.89 18.07
CA SER A 64 -2.86 28.20 18.64
C SER A 64 -3.83 28.02 19.81
N PHE A 65 -3.31 27.55 20.94
CA PHE A 65 -4.14 27.34 22.13
C PHE A 65 -4.13 28.60 23.01
N ASP A 66 -5.32 29.02 23.44
CA ASP A 66 -5.45 30.17 24.36
C ASP A 66 -5.07 29.81 25.80
N ASP A 67 -5.21 28.53 26.17
CA ASP A 67 -5.09 28.01 27.53
C ASP A 67 -3.81 27.21 27.80
N CYS A 68 -2.97 26.99 26.79
CA CYS A 68 -1.72 26.23 26.94
C CYS A 68 -0.65 26.62 25.92
N LYS A 69 0.59 26.15 26.12
CA LYS A 69 1.70 26.46 25.21
C LYS A 69 1.42 25.91 23.82
N ASN A 70 1.72 26.74 22.82
CA ASN A 70 1.73 26.32 21.43
C ASN A 70 2.75 25.20 21.23
N THR A 71 2.34 24.16 20.50
CA THR A 71 3.15 22.98 20.23
C THR A 71 3.18 22.71 18.73
N VAL A 72 4.30 22.17 18.26
CA VAL A 72 4.43 21.75 16.86
C VAL A 72 3.72 20.41 16.68
N TYR A 73 2.96 20.29 15.61
CA TYR A 73 2.36 19.03 15.15
C TYR A 73 2.52 18.90 13.64
N THR A 74 2.34 17.69 13.13
CA THR A 74 2.43 17.39 11.70
C THR A 74 1.04 17.03 11.18
N HIS A 75 0.55 17.69 10.14
CA HIS A 75 -0.73 17.39 9.51
C HIS A 75 -0.58 16.55 8.24
N ASN A 76 -1.67 15.88 7.87
CA ASN A 76 -1.77 15.15 6.62
C ASN A 76 -1.58 16.10 5.43
N ILE A 77 -0.99 15.61 4.35
CA ILE A 77 -0.79 16.40 3.13
C ILE A 77 -1.33 15.67 1.92
N SER A 78 -1.86 16.44 0.97
CA SER A 78 -2.26 15.98 -0.36
C SER A 78 -1.51 16.80 -1.40
N LEU A 79 -0.97 16.15 -2.42
CA LEU A 79 -0.35 16.80 -3.55
C LEU A 79 -1.22 16.60 -4.78
N GLN A 80 -1.53 17.69 -5.46
CA GLN A 80 -2.41 17.74 -6.62
C GLN A 80 -1.67 18.36 -7.80
N ASP A 81 -1.77 17.75 -8.97
CA ASP A 81 -1.22 18.31 -10.20
C ASP A 81 -2.11 19.48 -10.65
N SER A 82 -1.49 20.65 -10.86
CA SER A 82 -2.17 21.91 -11.19
C SER A 82 -2.95 21.86 -12.51
N LYS A 83 -2.48 21.06 -13.48
CA LYS A 83 -3.03 21.03 -14.84
C LYS A 83 -4.22 20.09 -14.93
N THR A 84 -4.11 18.93 -14.27
CA THR A 84 -5.13 17.88 -14.33
C THR A 84 -6.12 17.96 -13.18
N GLY A 85 -5.76 18.63 -12.07
CA GLY A 85 -6.52 18.59 -10.84
C GLY A 85 -6.47 17.24 -10.13
N ASN A 86 -5.65 16.30 -10.61
CA ASN A 86 -5.59 14.96 -10.03
C ASN A 86 -4.65 14.93 -8.82
N VAL A 87 -5.13 14.31 -7.74
CA VAL A 87 -4.28 13.99 -6.59
C VAL A 87 -3.32 12.87 -7.00
N PHE A 88 -2.02 13.09 -6.80
CA PHE A 88 -1.00 12.09 -7.15
C PHE A 88 -0.27 11.53 -5.94
N LEU A 89 -0.39 12.15 -4.77
CA LEU A 89 0.20 11.69 -3.51
C LEU A 89 -0.61 12.18 -2.31
N GLN A 90 -0.85 11.32 -1.34
CA GLN A 90 -1.35 11.69 -0.01
C GLN A 90 -0.49 11.02 1.07
N ARG A 91 -0.09 11.79 2.09
CA ARG A 91 0.65 11.28 3.25
C ARG A 91 -0.21 11.43 4.50
N PHE A 92 -0.33 10.32 5.22
CA PHE A 92 -1.08 10.20 6.45
C PHE A 92 -0.14 9.90 7.62
N CYS A 93 -0.18 10.74 8.65
CA CYS A 93 0.40 10.39 9.94
C CYS A 93 -0.56 9.49 10.73
N PRO A 94 -0.14 8.89 11.85
CA PRO A 94 -1.05 8.16 12.72
C PRO A 94 -2.25 9.04 13.13
N ALA A 95 -3.47 8.49 13.08
CA ALA A 95 -4.68 9.26 13.36
C ALA A 95 -4.89 9.59 14.85
N THR A 96 -4.24 8.84 15.74
CA THR A 96 -4.36 8.99 17.21
C THR A 96 -3.06 8.63 17.91
N GLU A 97 -2.90 9.09 19.15
CA GLU A 97 -1.78 8.70 20.02
C GLU A 97 -1.74 7.19 20.27
N SER A 98 -2.91 6.57 20.41
CA SER A 98 -3.02 5.11 20.61
C SER A 98 -2.63 4.34 19.35
N ALA A 99 -2.94 4.87 18.16
CA ALA A 99 -2.49 4.32 16.88
C ALA A 99 -0.96 4.46 16.77
N ALA A 100 -0.40 5.65 16.99
CA ALA A 100 1.04 5.87 16.97
C ALA A 100 1.80 4.92 17.92
N SER A 101 1.35 4.82 19.17
CA SER A 101 1.93 3.91 20.17
C SER A 101 1.81 2.43 19.75
N SER A 102 0.69 2.06 19.14
CA SER A 102 0.47 0.70 18.62
C SER A 102 1.33 0.41 17.40
N MET A 103 1.54 1.40 16.52
CA MET A 103 2.42 1.31 15.37
C MET A 103 3.88 1.15 15.81
N THR A 104 4.34 1.89 16.83
CA THR A 104 5.67 1.71 17.43
C THR A 104 5.86 0.26 17.90
N LYS A 105 4.92 -0.27 18.70
CA LYS A 105 5.00 -1.66 19.19
C LYS A 105 4.99 -2.68 18.05
N SER A 106 4.15 -2.46 17.05
CA SER A 106 4.08 -3.33 15.88
C SER A 106 5.38 -3.29 15.07
N TYR A 107 5.95 -2.10 14.88
CA TYR A 107 7.23 -1.90 14.20
C TYR A 107 8.37 -2.64 14.90
N SER A 108 8.48 -2.58 16.23
CA SER A 108 9.54 -3.33 16.94
C SER A 108 9.49 -4.84 16.66
N LYS A 109 8.27 -5.41 16.59
CA LYS A 109 8.08 -6.81 16.17
C LYS A 109 8.46 -7.01 14.70
N GLY A 110 7.98 -6.14 13.81
CA GLY A 110 8.27 -6.20 12.38
C GLY A 110 9.75 -6.11 12.05
N ALA A 111 10.49 -5.20 12.70
CA ALA A 111 11.93 -5.05 12.55
C ALA A 111 12.69 -6.31 12.97
N THR A 112 12.25 -6.95 14.06
CA THR A 112 12.83 -8.22 14.52
C THR A 112 12.57 -9.34 13.51
N LEU A 113 11.34 -9.45 13.01
CA LEU A 113 10.99 -10.43 11.98
C LEU A 113 11.75 -10.19 10.67
N PHE A 114 11.90 -8.94 10.26
CA PHE A 114 12.62 -8.60 9.03
C PHE A 114 14.12 -8.89 9.16
N ARG A 115 14.71 -8.67 10.34
CA ARG A 115 16.09 -9.09 10.61
C ARG A 115 16.27 -10.59 10.41
N LYS A 116 15.35 -11.41 10.94
CA LYS A 116 15.35 -12.87 10.73
C LYS A 116 15.23 -13.23 9.24
N VAL A 117 14.39 -12.52 8.48
CA VAL A 117 14.32 -12.67 7.01
C VAL A 117 15.67 -12.37 6.35
N MET A 118 16.35 -11.27 6.74
CA MET A 118 17.67 -10.93 6.20
C MET A 118 18.74 -11.98 6.51
N GLU A 119 18.66 -12.62 7.66
CA GLU A 119 19.61 -13.66 8.10
C GLU A 119 19.39 -15.01 7.40
N THR A 120 18.14 -15.41 7.16
CA THR A 120 17.82 -16.80 6.73
C THR A 120 17.30 -16.91 5.29
N ALA A 121 16.59 -15.90 4.80
CA ALA A 121 15.93 -15.96 3.49
C ALA A 121 16.90 -15.62 2.34
N LYS A 122 16.72 -16.27 1.19
CA LYS A 122 17.35 -15.84 -0.05
C LYS A 122 16.68 -14.55 -0.51
N CYS A 123 17.49 -13.50 -0.66
CA CYS A 123 17.13 -12.37 -1.49
C CYS A 123 17.59 -12.70 -2.91
N LYS A 124 16.66 -12.83 -3.85
CA LYS A 124 17.01 -12.56 -5.23
C LYS A 124 17.31 -11.07 -5.20
N LYS A 125 18.56 -10.69 -5.39
CA LYS A 125 18.88 -9.36 -5.89
C LYS A 125 18.22 -9.27 -7.27
N HIS A 126 16.89 -9.06 -7.29
CA HIS A 126 16.21 -8.46 -8.42
C HIS A 126 17.08 -7.28 -8.79
N LYS A 127 17.20 -6.98 -10.09
CA LYS A 127 17.95 -5.83 -10.59
C LYS A 127 17.37 -4.51 -10.05
N ALA A 128 17.48 -4.30 -8.75
CA ALA A 128 17.53 -3.06 -8.03
C ALA A 128 18.78 -2.26 -8.44
N ASP A 129 19.61 -2.83 -9.34
CA ASP A 129 20.56 -2.19 -10.26
C ASP A 129 20.11 -0.79 -10.72
N THR A 130 18.79 -0.51 -10.75
CA THR A 130 18.22 0.78 -11.14
C THR A 130 17.71 1.67 -10.00
N ARG A 131 17.34 1.15 -8.82
CA ARG A 131 16.67 1.96 -7.76
C ARG A 131 17.58 2.31 -6.59
N GLN A 132 18.47 1.42 -6.18
CA GLN A 132 19.46 1.70 -5.14
C GLN A 132 20.79 2.06 -5.78
N THR A 133 21.63 2.83 -5.10
CA THR A 133 23.03 2.97 -5.51
C THR A 133 23.78 1.65 -5.29
N VAL A 134 24.88 1.44 -6.01
CA VAL A 134 25.72 0.23 -5.91
C VAL A 134 26.10 -0.08 -4.46
N ASP A 135 26.45 0.95 -3.69
CA ASP A 135 26.80 0.83 -2.27
C ASP A 135 25.61 0.34 -1.43
N GLN A 136 24.43 0.91 -1.61
CA GLN A 136 23.24 0.45 -0.89
C GLN A 136 22.81 -0.97 -1.27
N GLN A 137 22.98 -1.39 -2.53
CA GLN A 137 22.66 -2.76 -2.96
C GLN A 137 23.58 -3.83 -2.32
N GLN A 138 24.78 -3.42 -1.89
CA GLN A 138 25.71 -4.30 -1.19
C GLN A 138 25.28 -4.48 0.27
N HIS A 139 24.76 -3.43 0.91
CA HIS A 139 24.47 -3.40 2.34
C HIS A 139 23.01 -3.68 2.70
N PHE A 140 22.05 -3.34 1.81
CA PHE A 140 20.62 -3.36 2.12
C PHE A 140 19.84 -4.19 1.10
N PRO A 141 19.47 -5.44 1.44
CA PRO A 141 18.69 -6.28 0.55
C PRO A 141 17.29 -5.70 0.31
N HIS A 142 16.75 -5.95 -0.89
CA HIS A 142 15.44 -5.49 -1.31
C HIS A 142 14.61 -6.69 -1.77
N TYR A 143 13.69 -7.10 -0.92
CA TYR A 143 12.88 -8.29 -1.14
C TYR A 143 11.58 -7.95 -1.87
N HIS A 144 11.00 -8.95 -2.53
CA HIS A 144 9.66 -8.90 -3.09
C HIS A 144 8.89 -10.15 -2.65
N PHE A 145 7.87 -9.96 -1.82
CA PHE A 145 7.01 -11.05 -1.33
C PHE A 145 5.60 -10.91 -1.90
N GLY A 146 5.02 -12.01 -2.36
CA GLY A 146 3.73 -12.07 -3.04
C GLY A 146 3.84 -12.75 -4.40
N ILE A 147 3.09 -12.24 -5.39
CA ILE A 147 3.00 -12.85 -6.73
C ILE A 147 3.55 -11.94 -7.83
N TRP A 148 3.99 -12.56 -8.92
CA TRP A 148 4.41 -11.86 -10.14
C TRP A 148 4.20 -12.76 -11.35
N TYR A 149 3.83 -12.16 -12.49
CA TYR A 149 4.03 -12.82 -13.78
C TYR A 149 5.52 -13.07 -14.04
N ASP A 150 5.83 -14.19 -14.68
CA ASP A 150 7.14 -14.38 -15.26
C ASP A 150 7.45 -13.32 -16.34
N LYS A 151 8.70 -13.26 -16.80
CA LYS A 151 9.13 -12.24 -17.78
C LYS A 151 8.35 -12.27 -19.09
N MET A 152 7.77 -13.42 -19.45
CA MET A 152 7.05 -13.63 -20.70
C MET A 152 5.53 -13.53 -20.52
N MET A 153 5.06 -13.20 -19.31
CA MET A 153 3.65 -13.24 -18.91
C MET A 153 3.02 -14.62 -19.17
N VAL A 154 3.82 -15.69 -19.07
CA VAL A 154 3.36 -17.05 -19.36
C VAL A 154 2.72 -17.66 -18.12
N SER A 155 3.36 -17.59 -16.96
CA SER A 155 2.77 -17.99 -15.68
C SER A 155 2.64 -16.82 -14.72
N LEU A 156 1.62 -16.89 -13.86
CA LEU A 156 1.47 -16.06 -12.68
C LEU A 156 1.70 -16.96 -11.46
N THR A 157 2.69 -16.66 -10.62
CA THR A 157 3.05 -17.53 -9.49
C THR A 157 3.44 -16.73 -8.26
N LEU A 158 3.42 -17.39 -7.09
CA LEU A 158 4.16 -16.91 -5.92
C LEU A 158 5.64 -16.76 -6.28
N LEU A 159 6.23 -15.68 -5.79
CA LEU A 159 7.64 -15.40 -6.03
C LEU A 159 8.51 -16.42 -5.30
N GLU A 160 9.65 -16.78 -5.90
CA GLU A 160 10.63 -17.64 -5.23
C GLU A 160 11.15 -17.02 -3.92
N GLU A 161 11.22 -15.68 -3.83
CA GLU A 161 11.53 -14.99 -2.57
C GLU A 161 10.44 -15.16 -1.50
N THR A 162 9.20 -15.44 -1.92
CA THR A 162 8.11 -15.79 -0.99
C THR A 162 8.19 -17.27 -0.60
N GLN A 163 8.40 -18.14 -1.58
CA GLN A 163 8.37 -19.59 -1.40
C GLN A 163 9.62 -20.17 -0.75
N GLN A 164 10.77 -19.48 -0.84
CA GLN A 164 12.06 -19.90 -0.28
C GLN A 164 12.37 -21.39 -0.53
N PRO A 165 12.38 -21.84 -1.81
CA PRO A 165 12.54 -23.25 -2.14
C PRO A 165 13.88 -23.78 -1.60
N GLY A 166 13.82 -24.92 -0.91
CA GLY A 166 14.98 -25.54 -0.28
C GLY A 166 15.54 -24.81 0.96
N ARG A 167 14.84 -23.81 1.52
CA ARG A 167 15.23 -23.13 2.77
C ARG A 167 14.08 -23.06 3.78
N GLU A 168 14.03 -24.03 4.69
CA GLU A 168 12.94 -24.13 5.67
C GLU A 168 12.87 -22.93 6.62
N GLU A 169 14.00 -22.53 7.20
CA GLU A 169 14.07 -21.36 8.09
C GLU A 169 13.69 -20.05 7.38
N GLY A 170 14.08 -19.94 6.10
CA GLY A 170 13.70 -18.81 5.25
C GLY A 170 12.20 -18.77 4.98
N ARG A 171 11.56 -19.92 4.70
CA ARG A 171 10.10 -20.01 4.54
C ARG A 171 9.38 -19.54 5.79
N GLN A 172 9.79 -20.03 6.96
CA GLN A 172 9.17 -19.64 8.21
C GLN A 172 9.34 -18.14 8.46
N ALA A 173 10.55 -17.59 8.30
CA ALA A 173 10.81 -16.16 8.53
C ALA A 173 9.98 -15.26 7.59
N VAL A 174 9.91 -15.60 6.30
CA VAL A 174 9.11 -14.86 5.32
C VAL A 174 7.62 -14.95 5.63
N ALA A 175 7.11 -16.14 5.98
CA ALA A 175 5.71 -16.30 6.35
C ALA A 175 5.34 -15.48 7.60
N GLU A 176 6.15 -15.55 8.66
CA GLU A 176 5.96 -14.77 9.89
C GLU A 176 5.95 -13.26 9.60
N PHE A 177 6.86 -12.78 8.75
CA PHE A 177 6.94 -11.38 8.36
C PHE A 177 5.72 -10.93 7.53
N CYS A 178 5.33 -11.71 6.50
CA CYS A 178 4.15 -11.42 5.69
C CYS A 178 2.86 -11.38 6.53
N ILE A 179 2.68 -12.34 7.44
CA ILE A 179 1.53 -12.35 8.37
C ILE A 179 1.53 -11.11 9.25
N TRP A 180 2.68 -10.75 9.85
CA TRP A 180 2.79 -9.52 10.64
C TRP A 180 2.39 -8.29 9.82
N PHE A 181 2.86 -8.18 8.59
CA PHE A 181 2.58 -7.01 7.77
C PHE A 181 1.12 -6.96 7.28
N LYS A 182 0.48 -8.11 7.04
CA LYS A 182 -0.97 -8.18 6.82
C LYS A 182 -1.76 -7.64 8.01
N GLU A 183 -1.37 -8.01 9.23
CA GLU A 183 -2.00 -7.49 10.45
C GLU A 183 -1.75 -5.99 10.63
N PHE A 184 -0.53 -5.52 10.33
CA PHE A 184 -0.22 -4.09 10.31
C PHE A 184 -1.13 -3.35 9.32
N THR A 185 -1.26 -3.88 8.11
CA THR A 185 -2.09 -3.31 7.05
C THR A 185 -3.55 -3.25 7.48
N ARG A 186 -4.10 -4.35 8.01
CA ARG A 186 -5.48 -4.39 8.52
C ARG A 186 -5.73 -3.35 9.62
N LYS A 187 -4.76 -3.17 10.52
CA LYS A 187 -4.92 -2.32 11.69
C LYS A 187 -4.71 -0.83 11.41
N PHE A 188 -3.81 -0.48 10.49
CA PHE A 188 -3.36 0.91 10.32
C PHE A 188 -3.57 1.48 8.91
N VAL A 189 -3.51 0.65 7.87
CA VAL A 189 -3.69 1.09 6.48
C VAL A 189 -5.15 1.01 6.10
N LEU A 190 -5.80 -0.15 6.29
CA LEU A 190 -7.20 -0.38 5.92
C LEU A 190 -8.19 0.66 6.49
N PRO A 191 -8.04 1.17 7.73
CA PRO A 191 -8.91 2.22 8.24
C PRO A 191 -8.85 3.52 7.42
N ILE A 192 -7.74 3.85 6.76
CA ILE A 192 -7.64 5.01 5.87
C ILE A 192 -8.59 4.84 4.67
N ILE A 193 -8.75 3.62 4.15
CA ILE A 193 -9.63 3.30 3.02
C ILE A 193 -11.09 3.17 3.46
N LYS A 194 -11.35 2.55 4.62
CA LYS A 194 -12.73 2.27 5.08
C LYS A 194 -13.39 3.44 5.81
N ASN A 195 -12.62 4.32 6.45
CA ASN A 195 -13.16 5.51 7.09
C ASN A 195 -13.40 6.62 6.07
N GLY A 196 -14.67 6.99 5.82
CA GLY A 196 -15.04 8.08 4.91
C GLY A 196 -14.46 9.45 5.33
N HIS A 197 -14.08 9.62 6.59
CA HIS A 197 -13.50 10.85 7.14
C HIS A 197 -11.97 10.83 7.21
N SER A 198 -11.31 9.84 6.59
CA SER A 198 -9.84 9.76 6.60
C SER A 198 -9.14 10.89 5.82
N GLY A 199 -9.86 11.57 4.92
CA GLY A 199 -9.28 12.53 3.98
C GLY A 199 -8.63 11.90 2.75
N LEU A 200 -8.70 10.56 2.59
CA LEU A 200 -8.32 9.89 1.35
C LEU A 200 -9.24 10.29 0.21
N CYS A 201 -8.67 10.71 -0.92
CA CYS A 201 -9.42 11.16 -2.09
C CYS A 201 -10.22 10.01 -2.72
N ASP A 202 -11.32 10.36 -3.37
CA ASP A 202 -12.30 9.38 -3.86
C ASP A 202 -11.71 8.47 -4.94
N THR A 203 -10.83 8.98 -5.79
CA THR A 203 -10.13 8.18 -6.80
C THR A 203 -9.29 7.09 -6.15
N PHE A 204 -8.42 7.44 -5.18
CA PHE A 204 -7.58 6.46 -4.51
C PHE A 204 -8.42 5.46 -3.70
N ARG A 205 -9.49 5.94 -3.05
CA ARG A 205 -10.41 5.08 -2.32
C ARG A 205 -11.10 4.07 -3.22
N SER A 206 -11.59 4.51 -4.38
CA SER A 206 -12.29 3.66 -5.34
C SER A 206 -11.37 2.58 -5.90
N GLU A 207 -10.16 2.96 -6.35
CA GLU A 207 -9.15 2.01 -6.86
C GLU A 207 -8.75 0.96 -5.81
N LEU A 208 -8.52 1.38 -4.56
CA LEU A 208 -8.15 0.45 -3.49
C LEU A 208 -9.33 -0.44 -3.06
N GLN A 209 -10.55 0.07 -3.12
CA GLN A 209 -11.75 -0.72 -2.84
C GLN A 209 -12.01 -1.75 -3.93
N GLU A 210 -11.93 -1.35 -5.21
CA GLU A 210 -12.07 -2.26 -6.35
C GLU A 210 -10.99 -3.34 -6.33
N ARG A 211 -9.76 -2.99 -5.94
CA ARG A 211 -8.69 -3.97 -5.72
C ARG A 211 -9.08 -5.04 -4.70
N MET A 212 -9.67 -4.65 -3.57
CA MET A 212 -10.12 -5.60 -2.56
C MET A 212 -11.29 -6.47 -3.03
N ASP A 213 -12.23 -5.88 -3.75
CA ASP A 213 -13.52 -6.51 -4.06
C ASP A 213 -13.48 -7.32 -5.37
N VAL A 214 -12.60 -6.96 -6.29
CA VAL A 214 -12.57 -7.50 -7.66
C VAL A 214 -11.19 -8.07 -8.01
N HIS A 215 -10.14 -7.27 -7.93
CA HIS A 215 -8.85 -7.68 -8.50
C HIS A 215 -8.10 -8.71 -7.65
N PHE A 216 -8.08 -8.55 -6.32
CA PHE A 216 -7.42 -9.51 -5.44
C PHE A 216 -8.13 -10.87 -5.42
N PRO A 217 -9.48 -10.96 -5.31
CA PRO A 217 -10.18 -12.24 -5.44
C PRO A 217 -9.92 -12.94 -6.78
N TRP A 218 -9.82 -12.18 -7.88
CA TRP A 218 -9.41 -12.76 -9.16
C TRP A 218 -7.96 -13.30 -9.10
N ALA A 219 -7.02 -12.56 -8.51
CA ALA A 219 -5.63 -13.01 -8.40
C ALA A 219 -5.47 -14.25 -7.51
N GLU A 220 -6.23 -14.32 -6.41
CA GLU A 220 -6.29 -15.47 -5.51
C GLU A 220 -6.80 -16.72 -6.22
N LYS A 221 -7.75 -16.56 -7.15
CA LYS A 221 -8.18 -17.66 -8.03
C LYS A 221 -7.05 -18.17 -8.92
N GLN A 222 -6.08 -17.33 -9.29
CA GLN A 222 -5.01 -17.74 -10.18
C GLN A 222 -3.81 -18.35 -9.43
N VAL A 223 -3.63 -18.01 -8.16
CA VAL A 223 -2.48 -18.44 -7.36
C VAL A 223 -2.93 -18.89 -5.97
N ASP A 224 -2.80 -20.18 -5.72
CA ASP A 224 -3.10 -20.80 -4.43
C ASP A 224 -2.32 -20.12 -3.28
N ASP A 225 -2.99 -19.98 -2.13
CA ASP A 225 -2.46 -19.40 -0.89
C ASP A 225 -1.99 -17.93 -0.97
N LEU A 226 -2.33 -17.19 -2.04
CA LEU A 226 -2.00 -15.76 -2.13
C LEU A 226 -2.51 -14.98 -0.90
N ASP A 227 -3.73 -15.26 -0.48
CA ASP A 227 -4.40 -14.67 0.67
C ASP A 227 -3.66 -14.94 1.97
N ARG A 228 -2.87 -16.02 2.09
CA ARG A 228 -2.06 -16.31 3.27
C ARG A 228 -0.91 -15.32 3.42
N TYR A 229 -0.31 -14.89 2.32
CA TYR A 229 0.85 -13.98 2.33
C TYR A 229 0.48 -12.51 2.14
N CYS A 230 -0.60 -12.21 1.43
CA CYS A 230 -0.95 -10.84 1.06
C CYS A 230 -2.28 -10.37 1.65
N HIS A 231 -2.37 -9.07 1.93
CA HIS A 231 -3.64 -8.42 2.25
C HIS A 231 -4.32 -8.02 0.93
N PRO A 232 -5.66 -8.01 0.82
CA PRO A 232 -6.38 -7.62 -0.40
C PRO A 232 -6.08 -6.23 -1.00
N LEU A 233 -5.28 -5.41 -0.32
CA LEU A 233 -4.85 -4.09 -0.80
C LEU A 233 -3.59 -4.15 -1.68
N TYR A 234 -2.90 -5.29 -1.74
CA TYR A 234 -1.68 -5.45 -2.53
C TYR A 234 -1.51 -6.91 -2.97
N SER A 235 -0.79 -7.13 -4.07
CA SER A 235 -0.39 -8.48 -4.52
C SER A 235 1.06 -8.77 -4.19
N THR A 236 1.82 -7.72 -3.85
CA THR A 236 3.25 -7.77 -3.60
C THR A 236 3.61 -6.71 -2.58
N ILE A 237 4.45 -7.09 -1.61
CA ILE A 237 5.14 -6.16 -0.72
C ILE A 237 6.63 -6.22 -0.99
N SER A 238 7.29 -5.10 -0.75
CA SER A 238 8.71 -4.95 -0.94
C SER A 238 9.32 -4.25 0.26
N PRO A 239 9.73 -5.03 1.29
CA PRO A 239 10.44 -4.49 2.44
C PRO A 239 11.92 -4.28 2.09
N PHE A 240 12.47 -3.15 2.53
CA PHE A 240 13.87 -2.81 2.35
C PHE A 240 14.40 -1.96 3.51
N LEU A 241 15.72 -2.03 3.70
CA LEU A 241 16.47 -1.08 4.51
C LEU A 241 17.12 -0.01 3.61
N GLY A 242 17.50 1.12 4.19
CA GLY A 242 18.09 2.21 3.44
C GLY A 242 17.08 2.84 2.47
N PHE A 243 17.53 3.28 1.29
CA PHE A 243 16.75 4.19 0.45
C PHE A 243 16.69 3.74 -1.01
N SER A 244 15.70 4.20 -1.78
CA SER A 244 15.56 3.94 -3.22
C SER A 244 16.26 5.03 -4.05
N SER A 245 17.47 5.40 -3.63
CA SER A 245 18.27 6.59 -3.97
C SER A 245 18.42 7.00 -5.46
N ASN A 246 17.94 6.20 -6.42
CA ASN A 246 17.93 6.56 -7.84
C ASN A 246 16.51 6.91 -8.30
N VAL A 247 16.39 7.93 -9.17
CA VAL A 247 15.10 8.38 -9.71
C VAL A 247 14.45 7.28 -10.56
N HIS A 248 13.22 6.89 -10.23
CA HIS A 248 12.49 5.86 -10.96
C HIS A 248 10.97 6.08 -10.98
N LYS A 249 10.31 5.27 -11.80
CA LYS A 249 8.86 5.16 -11.92
C LYS A 249 8.49 3.69 -12.04
N ASP A 250 7.47 3.27 -11.31
CA ASP A 250 7.03 1.88 -11.28
C ASP A 250 5.99 1.62 -12.37
N VAL A 251 6.39 1.76 -13.64
CA VAL A 251 5.47 1.78 -14.80
C VAL A 251 4.53 0.57 -14.92
N LYS A 252 4.89 -0.57 -14.28
CA LYS A 252 4.13 -1.82 -14.27
C LYS A 252 3.15 -1.92 -13.09
N ASP A 253 3.20 -1.00 -12.15
CA ASP A 253 2.31 -0.96 -10.99
C ASP A 253 0.98 -0.31 -11.39
N ALA A 254 -0.09 -0.86 -10.85
CA ALA A 254 -1.43 -0.31 -10.92
C ALA A 254 -1.58 0.81 -9.89
N ASP A 255 -2.54 1.70 -10.14
CA ASP A 255 -2.93 2.68 -9.15
C ASP A 255 -3.70 1.97 -8.03
N VAL A 256 -3.53 2.29 -6.75
CA VAL A 256 -2.53 3.17 -6.10
C VAL A 256 -1.46 2.31 -5.39
N SER A 257 -0.23 2.80 -5.29
CA SER A 257 0.83 2.19 -4.49
C SER A 257 0.86 2.76 -3.07
N ILE A 258 1.20 1.92 -2.09
CA ILE A 258 1.26 2.29 -0.67
C ILE A 258 2.72 2.18 -0.21
N LEU A 259 3.23 3.19 0.46
CA LEU A 259 4.55 3.18 1.09
C LEU A 259 4.39 3.43 2.59
N VAL A 260 4.91 2.51 3.39
CA VAL A 260 4.94 2.65 4.86
C VAL A 260 6.36 2.99 5.27
N ASN A 261 6.54 4.17 5.87
CA ASN A 261 7.83 4.65 6.36
C ASN A 261 8.05 4.21 7.81
N LEU A 262 9.16 3.54 8.13
CA LEU A 262 9.43 2.97 9.44
C LEU A 262 10.88 3.26 9.88
N GLY A 263 11.10 3.28 11.19
CA GLY A 263 12.43 3.52 11.77
C GLY A 263 12.85 5.00 11.71
N GLN A 264 13.47 5.41 10.61
CA GLN A 264 14.08 6.74 10.46
C GLN A 264 13.20 7.72 9.66
N HIS A 265 13.47 9.03 9.78
CA HIS A 265 12.94 10.02 8.84
C HIS A 265 13.57 9.84 7.46
N ALA A 266 12.77 10.09 6.42
CA ALA A 266 13.19 10.05 5.03
C ALA A 266 12.66 11.28 4.27
N LEU A 267 13.28 11.58 3.14
CA LEU A 267 12.70 12.48 2.15
C LEU A 267 12.26 11.67 0.94
N LEU A 268 10.97 11.74 0.59
CA LEU A 268 10.45 11.27 -0.69
C LEU A 268 10.55 12.41 -1.70
N GLN A 269 11.56 12.37 -2.55
CA GLN A 269 11.79 13.39 -3.55
C GLN A 269 10.96 13.11 -4.80
N LEU A 270 10.35 14.17 -5.35
CA LEU A 270 9.54 14.12 -6.57
C LEU A 270 10.14 15.11 -7.58
N PRO A 271 11.23 14.74 -8.28
CA PRO A 271 12.01 15.67 -9.09
C PRO A 271 11.19 16.40 -10.17
N GLU A 272 10.21 15.73 -10.79
CA GLU A 272 9.35 16.36 -11.80
C GLU A 272 8.58 17.58 -11.25
N TYR A 273 8.20 17.56 -9.97
CA TYR A 273 7.49 18.65 -9.29
C TYR A 273 8.42 19.59 -8.53
N GLY A 274 9.73 19.33 -8.53
CA GLY A 274 10.72 20.19 -7.86
C GLY A 274 10.58 20.24 -6.34
N ILE A 275 10.00 19.23 -5.69
CA ILE A 275 9.79 19.20 -4.24
C ILE A 275 10.23 17.88 -3.60
N ALA A 276 10.39 17.89 -2.28
CA ALA A 276 10.51 16.70 -1.45
C ALA A 276 9.43 16.70 -0.37
N VAL A 277 8.91 15.54 -0.03
CA VAL A 277 8.01 15.34 1.11
C VAL A 277 8.80 14.73 2.26
N GLU A 278 8.72 15.35 3.44
CA GLU A 278 9.26 14.75 4.65
C GLU A 278 8.36 13.60 5.12
N LEU A 279 8.97 12.43 5.32
CA LEU A 279 8.33 11.26 5.89
C LEU A 279 8.85 11.04 7.30
N GLN A 280 7.95 11.10 8.27
CA GLN A 280 8.22 10.72 9.65
C GLN A 280 8.09 9.20 9.80
N PRO A 281 8.74 8.58 10.79
CA PRO A 281 8.44 7.20 11.13
C PRO A 281 6.93 7.03 11.37
N GLN A 282 6.35 5.96 10.82
CA GLN A 282 4.93 5.62 10.85
C GLN A 282 4.05 6.35 9.84
N ASP A 283 4.60 7.24 9.01
CA ASP A 283 3.83 7.84 7.92
C ASP A 283 3.46 6.76 6.89
N ILE A 284 2.21 6.82 6.43
CA ILE A 284 1.68 6.00 5.33
C ILE A 284 1.44 6.93 4.15
N VAL A 285 2.07 6.62 3.01
CA VAL A 285 1.92 7.37 1.76
C VAL A 285 1.14 6.52 0.77
N MET A 286 0.13 7.12 0.15
CA MET A 286 -0.59 6.54 -0.99
C MET A 286 -0.32 7.42 -2.20
N PHE A 287 0.23 6.87 -3.27
CA PHE A 287 0.66 7.68 -4.42
C PHE A 287 0.73 6.89 -5.73
N LEU A 288 0.72 7.64 -6.83
CA LEU A 288 0.78 7.12 -8.20
C LEU A 288 2.24 6.82 -8.60
N SER A 289 2.85 5.81 -7.98
CA SER A 289 4.27 5.45 -8.19
C SER A 289 4.59 5.07 -9.64
N ASN A 290 3.57 4.67 -10.41
CA ASN A 290 3.66 4.33 -11.82
C ASN A 290 3.62 5.53 -12.77
N SER A 291 3.35 6.73 -12.25
CA SER A 291 3.08 7.96 -13.02
C SER A 291 3.95 9.12 -12.56
N VAL A 292 4.44 9.09 -11.32
CA VAL A 292 5.31 10.11 -10.72
C VAL A 292 6.73 9.57 -10.56
N GLU A 293 7.71 10.30 -11.09
CA GLU A 293 9.12 10.02 -10.85
C GLU A 293 9.48 10.32 -9.40
N HIS A 294 10.13 9.37 -8.74
CA HIS A 294 10.43 9.47 -7.32
C HIS A 294 11.70 8.73 -6.90
N LEU A 295 12.19 9.07 -5.72
CA LEU A 295 13.23 8.38 -4.98
C LEU A 295 13.10 8.71 -3.50
N THR A 296 13.62 7.85 -2.64
CA THR A 296 13.83 8.20 -1.23
C THR A 296 15.30 8.50 -0.97
N VAL A 297 15.56 9.46 -0.07
CA VAL A 297 16.91 9.78 0.41
C VAL A 297 16.90 10.00 1.93
N GLN A 298 18.07 9.86 2.55
CA GLN A 298 18.23 10.12 3.98
C GLN A 298 17.98 11.59 4.29
N HIS A 299 17.22 11.87 5.35
CA HIS A 299 16.94 13.23 5.77
C HIS A 299 18.25 13.96 6.18
N PRO A 300 18.47 15.24 5.80
CA PRO A 300 19.71 15.96 6.05
C PRO A 300 20.15 16.00 7.53
N ALA A 301 19.20 16.04 8.46
CA ALA A 301 19.51 16.00 9.89
C ALA A 301 20.19 14.68 10.31
N HIS A 302 19.77 13.55 9.73
CA HIS A 302 20.36 12.24 9.99
C HIS A 302 21.72 12.09 9.31
N VAL A 303 21.90 12.66 8.12
CA VAL A 303 23.22 12.75 7.47
C VAL A 303 24.20 13.54 8.34
N LYS A 304 23.77 14.72 8.85
CA LYS A 304 24.58 15.56 9.75
C LYS A 304 24.91 14.85 11.07
N ALA A 305 23.96 14.08 11.60
CA ALA A 305 24.14 13.29 12.83
C ALA A 305 24.92 11.98 12.61
N ARG A 306 25.25 11.63 11.35
CA ARG A 306 25.88 10.35 10.98
C ARG A 306 25.07 9.13 11.44
N SER A 307 23.75 9.21 11.39
CA SER A 307 22.87 8.07 11.66
C SER A 307 23.05 6.99 10.61
N ASP A 308 22.97 5.72 11.05
CA ASP A 308 23.07 4.57 10.15
C ASP A 308 21.87 4.54 9.18
N PRO A 309 22.09 4.59 7.84
CA PRO A 309 21.03 4.44 6.86
C PRO A 309 20.21 3.14 7.01
N GLY A 310 20.80 2.09 7.61
CA GLY A 310 20.14 0.83 7.91
C GLY A 310 19.04 0.92 8.97
N GLU A 311 18.97 2.01 9.75
CA GLU A 311 17.88 2.27 10.69
C GLU A 311 16.57 2.65 9.97
N HIS A 312 16.67 3.11 8.72
CA HIS A 312 15.50 3.34 7.89
C HIS A 312 15.00 2.02 7.32
N MET A 313 13.74 1.70 7.60
CA MET A 313 13.03 0.58 7.01
C MET A 313 11.80 1.13 6.30
N ALA A 314 11.52 0.64 5.10
CA ALA A 314 10.27 0.95 4.44
C ALA A 314 9.68 -0.28 3.78
N ILE A 315 8.36 -0.27 3.61
CA ILE A 315 7.63 -1.34 2.94
C ILE A 315 6.78 -0.69 1.86
N SER A 316 7.13 -0.96 0.60
CA SER A 316 6.27 -0.62 -0.54
C SER A 316 5.27 -1.76 -0.76
N CYS A 317 4.00 -1.43 -0.97
CA CYS A 317 2.92 -2.38 -1.23
C CYS A 317 2.23 -1.95 -2.53
N PHE A 318 2.17 -2.84 -3.50
CA PHE A 318 1.66 -2.51 -4.81
C PHE A 318 0.88 -3.67 -5.42
N PHE A 319 0.14 -3.34 -6.46
CA PHE A 319 -0.55 -4.27 -7.32
C PHE A 319 0.00 -4.06 -8.73
N ARG A 320 0.19 -5.11 -9.53
CA ARG A 320 0.67 -4.95 -10.91
C ARG A 320 -0.51 -4.68 -11.85
N LYS A 321 -0.32 -3.85 -12.89
CA LYS A 321 -1.34 -3.56 -13.92
C LYS A 321 -1.91 -4.82 -14.56
N GLY A 322 -1.08 -5.85 -14.75
CA GLY A 322 -1.54 -7.13 -15.30
C GLY A 322 -2.61 -7.80 -14.44
N LEU A 323 -2.50 -7.69 -13.12
CA LEU A 323 -3.48 -8.23 -12.19
C LEU A 323 -4.75 -7.38 -12.13
N GLN A 324 -4.61 -6.04 -12.14
CA GLN A 324 -5.75 -5.11 -12.19
C GLN A 324 -6.60 -5.38 -13.45
N GLN A 325 -5.91 -5.59 -14.57
CA GLN A 325 -6.53 -5.89 -15.87
C GLN A 325 -6.93 -7.37 -16.02
N GLN A 326 -6.82 -8.18 -14.97
CA GLN A 326 -7.17 -9.60 -14.97
C GLN A 326 -6.58 -10.36 -16.17
N ARG A 327 -5.31 -10.08 -16.50
CA ARG A 327 -4.65 -10.70 -17.65
C ARG A 327 -4.42 -12.18 -17.36
N GLU A 328 -5.21 -13.05 -17.99
CA GLU A 328 -5.05 -14.49 -17.83
C GLU A 328 -3.63 -14.95 -18.18
N PRO A 329 -2.97 -15.76 -17.32
CA PRO A 329 -1.70 -16.38 -17.65
C PRO A 329 -1.89 -17.39 -18.80
N LYS A 330 -0.85 -17.62 -19.60
CA LYS A 330 -0.90 -18.60 -20.70
C LYS A 330 -0.77 -20.05 -20.22
N LYS A 331 -0.18 -20.25 -19.05
CA LYS A 331 -0.03 -21.54 -18.39
C LYS A 331 -0.68 -21.46 -17.02
N HIS A 332 -1.46 -22.48 -16.72
CA HIS A 332 -2.13 -22.64 -15.44
C HIS A 332 -1.63 -23.90 -14.74
N ASN A 333 -1.77 -23.93 -13.41
CA ASN A 333 -1.49 -25.11 -12.60
C ASN A 333 -2.67 -26.10 -12.65
N HIS A 334 -2.50 -27.29 -12.08
CA HIS A 334 -3.54 -28.32 -12.07
C HIS A 334 -4.79 -27.90 -11.28
N THR A 335 -4.64 -27.11 -10.20
CA THR A 335 -5.76 -26.61 -9.39
C THR A 335 -6.68 -25.68 -10.19
N TYR A 336 -6.12 -24.84 -11.07
CA TYR A 336 -6.92 -24.05 -12.01
C TYR A 336 -7.80 -24.93 -12.92
N TYR A 337 -7.21 -25.97 -13.53
CA TYR A 337 -7.97 -26.85 -14.42
C TYR A 337 -9.06 -27.63 -13.67
N ALA A 338 -8.78 -28.05 -12.43
CA ALA A 338 -9.77 -28.69 -11.57
C ALA A 338 -10.96 -27.76 -11.27
N ARG A 339 -10.69 -26.52 -10.84
CA ARG A 339 -11.75 -25.53 -10.57
C ARG A 339 -12.58 -25.24 -11.83
N LYS A 340 -11.93 -25.07 -12.99
CA LYS A 340 -12.64 -24.82 -14.24
C LYS A 340 -13.60 -25.97 -14.59
N ALA A 341 -13.17 -27.22 -14.38
CA ALA A 341 -14.01 -28.39 -14.58
C ALA A 341 -15.21 -28.42 -13.59
N GLU A 342 -15.01 -28.01 -12.33
CA GLU A 342 -16.10 -27.88 -11.34
C GLU A 342 -17.10 -26.78 -11.73
N GLU A 343 -16.62 -25.63 -12.18
CA GLU A 343 -17.46 -24.53 -12.66
C GLU A 343 -18.30 -24.94 -13.89
N GLU A 344 -17.70 -25.67 -14.83
CA GLU A 344 -18.40 -26.22 -16.01
C GLU A 344 -19.48 -27.23 -15.60
N GLN A 345 -19.18 -28.17 -14.69
CA GLN A 345 -20.17 -29.12 -14.17
C GLN A 345 -21.32 -28.43 -13.42
N GLU A 346 -21.02 -27.42 -12.61
CA GLU A 346 -22.05 -26.67 -11.88
C GLU A 346 -22.95 -25.88 -12.83
N ALA A 347 -22.37 -25.24 -13.85
CA ALA A 347 -23.13 -24.55 -14.88
C ALA A 347 -24.07 -25.51 -15.64
N GLU A 348 -23.59 -26.72 -15.97
CA GLU A 348 -24.41 -27.78 -16.57
C GLU A 348 -25.56 -28.21 -15.64
N ARG A 349 -25.29 -28.41 -14.34
CA ARG A 349 -26.33 -28.74 -13.35
C ARG A 349 -27.40 -27.66 -13.25
N GLN A 350 -26.99 -26.39 -13.22
CA GLN A 350 -27.90 -25.25 -13.14
C GLN A 350 -28.74 -25.10 -14.43
N ALA A 351 -28.11 -25.29 -15.60
CA ALA A 351 -28.81 -25.27 -16.88
C ALA A 351 -29.85 -26.41 -16.96
N ALA A 352 -29.50 -27.62 -16.54
CA ALA A 352 -30.41 -28.76 -16.50
C ALA A 352 -31.58 -28.55 -15.52
N SER A 353 -31.31 -28.00 -14.34
CA SER A 353 -32.33 -27.65 -13.34
C SER A 353 -33.31 -26.58 -13.86
N LYS A 354 -32.78 -25.55 -14.54
CA LYS A 354 -33.60 -24.51 -15.16
C LYS A 354 -34.48 -25.06 -16.28
N LYS A 355 -33.95 -25.98 -17.10
CA LYS A 355 -34.72 -26.66 -18.16
C LYS A 355 -35.89 -27.49 -17.59
N ARG A 356 -35.63 -28.29 -16.55
CA ARG A 356 -36.68 -29.07 -15.86
C ARG A 356 -37.78 -28.20 -15.23
N ARG A 357 -37.42 -27.03 -14.67
CA ARG A 357 -38.40 -26.06 -14.15
C ARG A 357 -39.28 -25.45 -15.24
N VAL A 358 -38.70 -25.15 -16.41
CA VAL A 358 -39.47 -24.65 -17.56
C VAL A 358 -40.43 -25.71 -18.09
N GLU A 359 -39.99 -26.96 -18.16
CA GLU A 359 -40.83 -28.10 -18.58
C GLU A 359 -42.01 -28.33 -17.60
N GLN A 360 -41.78 -28.27 -16.28
CA GLN A 360 -42.83 -28.41 -15.27
C GLN A 360 -43.83 -27.22 -15.22
N CYS A 361 -43.39 -25.99 -15.48
CA CYS A 361 -44.30 -24.83 -15.58
C CYS A 361 -45.11 -24.83 -16.89
N GLY A 362 -44.56 -25.41 -17.97
CA GLY A 362 -45.28 -25.59 -19.24
C GLY A 362 -46.44 -26.58 -19.15
N GLU A 363 -46.30 -27.64 -18.35
CA GLU A 363 -47.38 -28.63 -18.13
C GLU A 363 -48.50 -28.09 -17.23
N ALA A 364 -48.22 -27.20 -16.28
CA ALA A 364 -49.24 -26.59 -15.42
C ALA A 364 -50.11 -25.54 -16.14
N GLY A 365 -49.64 -24.95 -17.24
CA GLY A 365 -50.41 -24.02 -18.07
C GLY A 365 -51.33 -24.69 -19.11
N GLY A 366 -51.18 -26.00 -19.34
CA GLY A 366 -51.91 -26.75 -20.36
C GLY A 366 -53.22 -27.40 -19.90
N LEU A 367 -53.56 -27.35 -18.61
CA LEU A 367 -54.72 -28.07 -18.03
C LEU A 367 -55.98 -27.20 -17.82
N ALA A 368 -56.00 -25.95 -18.28
CA ALA A 368 -57.15 -25.04 -18.13
C ALA A 368 -57.90 -24.72 -19.43
N SER A 369 -57.92 -25.62 -20.42
CA SER A 369 -58.77 -25.46 -21.62
C SER A 369 -59.44 -26.78 -22.03
N GLY A 370 -60.26 -27.35 -21.15
CA GLY A 370 -61.21 -28.41 -21.47
C GLY A 370 -62.59 -27.82 -21.77
N ALA A 371 -62.92 -27.70 -23.05
CA ALA A 371 -64.15 -27.11 -23.56
C ALA A 371 -65.42 -27.88 -23.16
N VAL A 372 -66.40 -27.16 -22.61
CA VAL A 372 -67.81 -27.59 -22.52
C VAL A 372 -68.39 -27.62 -23.93
N LYS A 373 -68.64 -28.81 -24.48
CA LYS A 373 -69.50 -28.99 -25.66
C LYS A 373 -70.97 -28.89 -25.22
N LYS A 374 -71.65 -27.81 -25.60
CA LYS A 374 -73.11 -27.77 -25.72
C LYS A 374 -73.47 -28.18 -27.15
N SER A 375 -74.28 -29.23 -27.29
CA SER A 375 -74.98 -29.56 -28.53
C SER A 375 -76.19 -28.65 -28.73
N PRO A 376 -76.60 -28.37 -29.98
CA PRO A 376 -77.81 -27.62 -30.29
C PRO A 376 -79.04 -28.54 -30.40
N GLU A 377 -80.20 -27.89 -30.24
CA GLU A 377 -81.61 -28.35 -30.28
C GLU A 377 -82.20 -28.89 -28.98
#